data_AF-A0A0E0L6M0-F1
#
_entry.id   AF-A0A0E0L6M0-F1
#
_cell.length_a   1.000
_cell.length_b   1.000
_cell.length_c   1.000
_cell.angle_alpha   90.00
_cell.angle_beta   90.00
_cell.angle_gamma   90.00
#
_symmetry.space_group_name_H-M   'P 1'
#
loop_
_entity.id
_entity.type
_entity.pdbx_description
1 polymer ?
#
loop_
_entity_poly.entity_id
_entity_poly.type
_entity_poly.pdbx_seq_one_letter_code
_entity_poly.pdbx_strand_id
1 'polypeptide(L)'
;MASAGPGLESLVDQIISVITNDGRNIVVSPLFDLLIPSSSFLFLLSPILTRIALPPLRQGTLRGFDQATNIILDESHERVYSTREGVQQLVLGLYIIRGDNISVVGEVDEELDARLDLSKLRAHPLKPVIH
;
A
#
# COMPACT_ATOMS: atom_id res chain seq x y z
N MET A 1 -16.76 27.87 2.11
CA MET A 1 -15.59 27.59 1.26
C MET A 1 -14.96 26.33 1.81
N ALA A 2 -15.19 25.18 1.18
CA ALA A 2 -14.57 23.93 1.61
C ALA A 2 -13.06 24.09 1.40
N SER A 3 -12.30 24.04 2.48
CA SER A 3 -10.84 23.95 2.42
C SER A 3 -10.52 22.72 1.58
N ALA A 4 -10.00 22.94 0.37
CA ALA A 4 -9.45 21.87 -0.45
C ALA A 4 -8.50 21.10 0.46
N GLY A 5 -8.78 19.81 0.67
CA GLY A 5 -7.84 18.92 1.32
C GLY A 5 -6.48 19.03 0.64
N PRO A 6 -5.40 18.62 1.31
CA PRO A 6 -4.08 18.69 0.71
C PRO A 6 -4.13 17.88 -0.60
N GLY A 7 -3.68 18.50 -1.71
CA GLY A 7 -3.74 17.87 -3.03
C GLY A 7 -2.90 16.59 -3.08
N LEU A 8 -3.00 15.83 -4.17
CA LEU A 8 -2.19 14.61 -4.39
C LEU A 8 -0.68 14.85 -4.23
N GLU A 9 -0.22 16.10 -4.42
CA GLU A 9 1.15 16.55 -4.14
C GLU A 9 1.62 16.22 -2.71
N SER A 10 0.73 16.34 -1.74
CA SER A 10 1.05 16.04 -0.34
C SER A 10 1.23 14.56 -0.07
N LEU A 11 0.67 13.70 -0.92
CA LEU A 11 0.69 12.25 -0.80
C LEU A 11 1.86 11.61 -1.56
N VAL A 12 2.66 12.41 -2.28
CA VAL A 12 3.86 11.92 -2.98
C VAL A 12 4.88 11.44 -1.95
N ASP A 13 5.53 10.31 -2.26
CA ASP A 13 6.45 9.61 -1.36
C ASP A 13 5.82 9.13 -0.04
N GLN A 14 4.49 9.14 0.05
CA GLN A 14 3.74 8.56 1.16
C GLN A 14 3.13 7.21 0.80
N ILE A 15 2.74 6.49 1.85
CA ILE A 15 1.99 5.24 1.79
C ILE A 15 0.53 5.59 1.63
N ILE A 16 -0.06 5.12 0.54
CA ILE A 16 -1.45 5.40 0.20
C ILE A 16 -2.23 4.12 -0.05
N SER A 17 -3.52 4.22 0.16
CA SER A 17 -4.52 3.25 -0.29
C SER A 17 -5.34 3.91 -1.40
N VAL A 18 -5.48 3.16 -2.48
CA VAL A 18 -6.21 3.55 -3.68
C VAL A 18 -7.36 2.58 -3.86
N ILE A 19 -8.57 3.12 -3.90
CA ILE A 19 -9.77 2.35 -4.25
C ILE A 19 -10.11 2.66 -5.70
N THR A 20 -10.23 1.61 -6.49
CA THR A 20 -10.56 1.66 -7.91
C THR A 20 -12.07 1.53 -8.13
N ASN A 21 -12.55 1.98 -9.30
CA ASN A 21 -13.97 1.95 -9.64
C ASN A 21 -14.56 0.53 -9.75
N ASP A 22 -13.74 -0.49 -10.01
CA ASP A 22 -14.15 -1.90 -10.01
C ASP A 22 -14.14 -2.56 -8.62
N GLY A 23 -13.80 -1.80 -7.57
CA GLY A 23 -13.86 -2.26 -6.18
C GLY A 23 -12.57 -2.90 -5.68
N ARG A 24 -11.43 -2.71 -6.34
CA ARG A 24 -10.13 -3.16 -5.82
C ARG A 24 -9.57 -2.16 -4.85
N ASN A 25 -8.96 -2.67 -3.78
CA ASN A 25 -8.16 -1.88 -2.85
C ASN A 25 -6.68 -2.15 -3.11
N ILE A 26 -5.98 -1.16 -3.64
CA ILE A 26 -4.54 -1.23 -3.89
C ILE A 26 -3.86 -0.40 -2.82
N VAL A 27 -3.09 -1.05 -1.97
CA VAL A 27 -2.36 -0.39 -0.89
C VAL A 27 -0.88 -0.47 -1.19
N VAL A 28 -0.22 0.68 -1.09
CA VAL A 28 1.22 0.81 -1.22
C VAL A 28 1.75 0.87 0.20
N SER A 29 2.04 -0.29 0.77
CA SER A 29 2.55 -0.41 2.13
C SER A 29 3.89 -1.13 2.08
N PRO A 30 4.90 -0.71 2.87
CA PRO A 30 6.13 -1.44 3.00
C PRO A 30 5.79 -2.88 3.38
N LEU A 31 6.00 -3.78 2.43
CA LEU A 31 5.99 -5.19 2.74
C LEU A 31 7.17 -5.38 3.69
N PHE A 32 6.89 -5.46 5.00
CA PHE A 32 7.75 -6.23 5.89
C PHE A 32 7.63 -7.65 5.39
N ASP A 33 8.44 -7.99 4.38
CA ASP A 33 8.61 -9.36 3.96
C ASP A 33 9.03 -10.12 5.21
N LEU A 34 8.06 -10.86 5.73
CA LEU A 34 8.23 -11.91 6.71
C LEU A 34 8.90 -13.12 6.00
N LEU A 35 9.91 -12.84 5.16
CA LEU A 35 10.70 -13.78 4.39
C LEU A 35 12.19 -13.51 4.58
N ILE A 36 12.63 -13.53 5.84
CA ILE A 36 13.74 -14.43 6.18
C ILE A 36 13.20 -15.44 7.20
N PRO A 37 12.63 -16.57 6.76
CA PRO A 37 12.26 -17.64 7.66
C PRO A 37 13.52 -18.44 8.00
N SER A 38 14.38 -17.88 8.86
CA SER A 38 15.28 -18.62 9.76
C SER A 38 15.97 -17.63 10.70
N SER A 39 15.32 -17.41 11.83
CA SER A 39 15.63 -16.44 12.89
C SER A 39 16.94 -16.70 13.67
N SER A 40 18.08 -16.93 13.01
CA SER A 40 19.33 -17.18 13.76
C SER A 40 20.64 -16.67 13.16
N PHE A 41 20.67 -16.06 11.96
CA PHE A 41 21.96 -15.75 11.31
C PHE A 41 22.22 -14.30 10.90
N LEU A 42 21.27 -13.37 11.04
CA LEU A 42 21.46 -11.98 10.58
C LEU A 42 21.31 -10.88 11.63
N PHE A 43 21.00 -11.21 12.90
CA PHE A 43 20.85 -10.21 13.97
C PHE A 43 22.12 -9.95 14.79
N LEU A 44 23.23 -10.64 14.48
CA LEU A 44 24.48 -10.56 15.25
C LEU A 44 25.52 -9.59 14.67
N LEU A 45 25.22 -8.97 13.53
CA LEU A 45 26.07 -7.93 12.98
C LEU A 45 25.36 -6.59 13.18
N SER A 46 26.07 -5.72 13.90
CA SER A 46 25.70 -4.39 14.38
C SER A 46 24.57 -3.66 13.62
N PRO A 47 23.78 -2.80 14.30
CA PRO A 47 22.78 -1.96 13.64
C PRO A 47 23.34 -1.08 12.50
N ILE A 48 24.66 -0.91 12.45
CA ILE A 48 25.41 -0.20 11.40
C ILE A 48 25.49 -1.03 10.10
N LEU A 49 25.61 -2.36 10.17
CA LEU A 49 25.72 -3.22 8.99
C LEU A 49 24.37 -3.38 8.27
N THR A 50 23.26 -3.46 9.02
CA THR A 50 21.90 -3.51 8.45
C THR A 50 21.56 -2.22 7.69
N ARG A 51 22.05 -1.06 8.15
CA ARG A 51 21.87 0.25 7.48
C ARG A 51 22.71 0.44 6.21
N ILE A 52 23.81 -0.30 6.07
CA ILE A 52 24.73 -0.20 4.92
C ILE A 52 24.37 -1.24 3.83
N ALA A 53 23.82 -2.39 4.21
CA ALA A 53 23.55 -3.50 3.30
C ALA A 53 22.20 -3.43 2.58
N LEU A 54 21.22 -2.68 3.11
CA LEU A 54 19.94 -2.48 2.45
C LEU A 54 19.69 -0.97 2.36
N PRO A 55 19.47 -0.39 1.16
CA PRO A 55 18.87 0.94 1.09
C PRO A 55 17.58 0.92 1.92
N PRO A 56 17.17 2.02 2.57
CA PRO A 56 15.98 2.02 3.41
C PRO A 56 14.82 1.43 2.60
N LEU A 57 14.37 0.23 2.97
CA LEU A 57 13.28 -0.48 2.31
C LEU A 57 11.95 0.18 2.72
N ARG A 58 11.78 1.46 2.36
CA ARG A 58 10.46 2.08 2.28
C ARG A 58 9.89 1.72 0.93
N GLN A 59 9.59 0.44 0.81
CA GLN A 59 9.22 -0.26 -0.39
C GLN A 59 7.70 -0.24 -0.50
N GLY A 60 7.18 0.93 -0.86
CA GLY A 60 5.76 1.12 -1.03
C GLY A 60 5.33 2.57 -0.98
N THR A 61 5.53 3.34 -2.07
CA THR A 61 5.12 4.76 -2.09
C THR A 61 4.49 5.20 -3.42
N LEU A 62 3.68 6.25 -3.35
CA LEU A 62 3.25 7.01 -4.53
C LEU A 62 4.46 7.73 -5.13
N ARG A 63 4.91 7.29 -6.31
CA ARG A 63 6.10 7.87 -6.99
C ARG A 63 5.77 9.12 -7.78
N GLY A 64 4.54 9.23 -8.28
CA GLY A 64 4.14 10.34 -9.10
C GLY A 64 2.70 10.26 -9.54
N PHE A 65 2.17 11.41 -9.92
CA PHE A 65 0.83 11.57 -10.46
C PHE A 65 0.87 12.55 -11.64
N ASP A 66 -0.17 12.58 -12.46
CA ASP A 66 -0.32 13.56 -13.54
C ASP A 66 -1.62 14.38 -13.42
N GLN A 67 -1.83 15.30 -14.38
CA GLN A 67 -3.04 16.14 -14.42
C GLN A 67 -4.33 15.35 -14.65
N ALA A 68 -4.25 14.13 -15.17
CA ALA A 68 -5.37 13.22 -15.34
C ALA A 68 -5.57 12.30 -14.12
N THR A 69 -4.82 12.53 -13.03
CA THR A 69 -4.84 11.68 -11.82
C THR A 69 -4.38 10.24 -12.09
N ASN A 70 -3.63 10.00 -13.19
CA ASN A 70 -2.92 8.74 -13.34
C ASN A 70 -1.83 8.70 -12.26
N ILE A 71 -1.74 7.60 -11.52
CA ILE A 71 -0.78 7.44 -10.43
C ILE A 71 0.15 6.26 -10.66
N ILE A 72 1.39 6.44 -10.23
CA ILE A 72 2.43 5.42 -10.29
C ILE A 72 2.75 5.00 -8.87
N LEU A 73 2.50 3.73 -8.57
CA LEU A 73 2.73 3.13 -7.27
C LEU A 73 3.92 2.19 -7.38
N ASP A 74 4.92 2.37 -6.53
CA ASP A 74 6.03 1.43 -6.43
C ASP A 74 5.76 0.43 -5.33
N GLU A 75 6.06 -0.84 -5.57
CA GLU A 75 5.93 -1.91 -4.56
C GLU A 75 4.52 -2.00 -3.93
N SER A 76 3.51 -1.96 -4.80
CA SER A 76 2.10 -2.00 -4.40
C SER A 76 1.56 -3.43 -4.21
N HIS A 77 0.53 -3.53 -3.38
CA HIS A 77 -0.20 -4.77 -3.11
C HIS A 77 -1.70 -4.58 -3.29
N GLU A 78 -2.36 -5.58 -3.87
CA GLU A 78 -3.82 -5.64 -3.89
C GLU A 78 -4.32 -6.39 -2.65
N ARG A 79 -5.22 -5.76 -1.89
CA ARG A 79 -5.90 -6.36 -0.74
C ARG A 79 -7.25 -6.93 -1.17
N VAL A 80 -7.34 -8.25 -1.21
CA VAL A 80 -8.58 -8.96 -1.56
C VAL A 80 -9.32 -9.34 -0.30
N TYR A 81 -10.49 -8.74 -0.10
CA TYR A 81 -11.35 -8.99 1.06
C TYR A 81 -12.33 -10.13 0.77
N SER A 82 -12.49 -11.03 1.75
CA SER A 82 -13.44 -12.14 1.69
C SER A 82 -14.21 -12.27 3.00
N THR A 83 -15.39 -12.87 2.94
CA THR A 83 -16.20 -13.19 4.13
C THR A 83 -15.82 -14.51 4.77
N ARG A 84 -15.11 -15.38 4.03
CA ARG A 84 -14.76 -16.74 4.47
C ARG A 84 -13.32 -16.86 4.95
N GLU A 85 -12.41 -16.15 4.29
CA GLU A 85 -10.97 -16.18 4.53
C GLU A 85 -10.48 -14.79 4.94
N GLY A 86 -9.27 -14.73 5.52
CA GLY A 86 -8.60 -13.46 5.82
C GLY A 86 -8.26 -12.69 4.54
N VAL A 87 -7.86 -11.43 4.72
CA VAL A 87 -7.44 -10.58 3.61
C VAL A 87 -6.21 -11.19 2.94
N GLN A 88 -6.30 -11.39 1.64
CA GLN A 88 -5.17 -11.84 0.82
C GLN A 88 -4.45 -10.60 0.27
N GLN A 89 -3.13 -10.61 0.33
CA GLN A 89 -2.28 -9.56 -0.22
C GLN A 89 -1.57 -10.10 -1.46
N LEU A 90 -1.87 -9.53 -2.62
CA LEU A 90 -1.23 -9.89 -3.88
C LEU A 90 -0.18 -8.84 -4.24
N VAL A 91 1.08 -9.26 -4.38
CA VAL A 91 2.18 -8.37 -4.77
C VAL A 91 2.05 -8.01 -6.25
N LEU A 92 1.95 -6.71 -6.54
CA LEU A 92 1.95 -6.17 -7.90
C LEU A 92 3.30 -5.57 -8.27
N GLY A 93 4.04 -5.02 -7.30
CA GLY A 93 5.27 -4.30 -7.56
C GLY A 93 4.97 -2.89 -8.11
N LEU A 94 5.68 -2.50 -9.16
CA LEU A 94 5.41 -1.24 -9.87
C LEU A 94 4.07 -1.34 -10.62
N TYR A 95 3.09 -0.53 -10.22
CA TYR A 95 1.75 -0.55 -10.77
C TYR A 95 1.28 0.86 -11.14
N ILE A 96 0.76 1.00 -12.36
CA ILE A 96 0.24 2.28 -12.87
C ILE A 96 -1.27 2.17 -12.95
N ILE A 97 -1.97 3.09 -12.27
CA ILE A 97 -3.42 3.17 -12.30
C ILE A 97 -3.81 4.39 -13.12
N ARG A 98 -4.70 4.20 -14.09
CA ARG A 98 -5.25 5.32 -14.87
C ARG A 98 -6.29 6.06 -14.02
N GLY A 99 -6.26 7.39 -14.02
CA GLY A 99 -7.06 8.23 -13.14
C GLY A 99 -8.57 8.14 -13.38
N ASP A 100 -9.00 7.74 -14.57
CA ASP A 100 -10.40 7.40 -14.87
C ASP A 100 -10.91 6.18 -14.11
N ASN A 101 -10.01 5.31 -13.63
CA ASN A 101 -10.33 4.13 -12.84
C ASN A 101 -10.14 4.35 -11.33
N ILE A 102 -9.74 5.54 -10.89
CA ILE A 102 -9.53 5.87 -9.48
C ILE A 102 -10.81 6.45 -8.90
N SER A 103 -11.25 5.88 -7.79
CA SER A 103 -12.39 6.37 -7.03
C SER A 103 -11.91 7.24 -5.85
N VAL A 104 -11.00 6.70 -5.04
CA VAL A 104 -10.53 7.34 -3.80
C VAL A 104 -9.04 7.08 -3.62
N VAL A 105 -8.32 8.10 -3.16
CA VAL A 105 -6.93 7.98 -2.69
C VAL A 105 -6.89 8.51 -1.25
N GLY A 106 -6.28 7.75 -0.34
CA GLY A 106 -6.10 8.16 1.05
C GLY A 106 -4.74 7.75 1.60
N GLU A 107 -4.15 8.59 2.43
CA GLU A 107 -2.95 8.25 3.20
C GLU A 107 -3.27 7.11 4.17
N VAL A 108 -2.31 6.19 4.35
CA VAL A 108 -2.41 5.09 5.30
C VAL A 108 -1.42 5.32 6.43
N ASP A 109 -1.91 5.24 7.66
CA ASP A 109 -1.08 5.27 8.86
C ASP A 109 -0.39 3.91 9.06
N GLU A 110 0.94 3.90 8.93
CA GLU A 110 1.80 2.72 9.10
C GLU A 110 1.62 2.03 10.45
N GLU A 111 1.52 2.79 11.53
CA GLU A 111 1.47 2.24 12.88
C GLU A 111 0.13 1.55 13.15
N LEU A 112 -0.95 2.12 12.62
CA LEU A 112 -2.29 1.54 12.73
C LEU A 112 -2.42 0.32 11.83
N ASP A 113 -1.91 0.37 10.60
CA ASP A 113 -1.95 -0.74 9.65
C ASP A 113 -1.13 -1.95 10.15
N ALA A 114 0.03 -1.71 10.76
CA ALA A 114 0.86 -2.77 11.34
C ALA A 114 0.20 -3.48 12.55
N ARG A 115 -0.73 -2.83 13.24
CA ARG A 115 -1.50 -3.43 14.37
C ARG A 115 -2.70 -4.23 13.90
N LEU A 116 -3.10 -4.12 12.63
CA LEU A 116 -4.27 -4.79 12.08
C LEU A 116 -3.94 -6.24 11.69
N ASP A 117 -4.63 -7.19 12.33
CA ASP A 117 -4.59 -8.62 11.98
C ASP A 117 -5.36 -8.87 10.65
N LEU A 118 -4.71 -8.62 9.51
CA LEU A 118 -5.30 -8.83 8.17
C LEU A 118 -5.77 -10.27 7.93
N SER A 119 -5.09 -11.24 8.53
CA SER A 119 -5.43 -12.67 8.44
C SER A 119 -6.77 -13.04 9.09
N LYS A 120 -7.25 -12.23 10.04
CA LYS A 120 -8.54 -12.44 10.73
C LYS A 120 -9.62 -11.46 10.26
N LEU A 121 -9.24 -10.43 9.51
CA LEU A 121 -10.15 -9.42 9.00
C LEU A 121 -11.02 -10.03 7.90
N ARG A 122 -12.35 -9.97 8.09
CA ARG A 122 -13.35 -10.48 7.15
C ARG A 122 -14.27 -9.36 6.74
N ALA A 123 -14.36 -9.10 5.45
CA ALA A 123 -15.20 -8.06 4.90
C ALA A 123 -15.78 -8.51 3.55
N HIS A 124 -16.90 -7.92 3.16
CA HIS A 124 -17.43 -8.12 1.82
C HIS A 124 -16.52 -7.39 0.81
N PRO A 125 -16.34 -7.93 -0.40
CA PRO A 125 -15.71 -7.21 -1.49
C PRO A 125 -16.38 -5.85 -1.69
N LEU A 126 -15.59 -4.83 -2.04
CA LEU A 126 -16.13 -3.50 -2.33
C LEU A 126 -17.02 -3.59 -3.57
N LYS A 127 -18.14 -2.88 -3.54
CA LYS A 127 -19.02 -2.79 -4.70
C LYS A 127 -18.39 -1.89 -5.75
N PRO A 128 -18.56 -2.19 -7.05
CA PRO A 128 -18.14 -1.28 -8.09
C PRO A 128 -18.93 0.03 -7.99
N VAL A 129 -18.29 1.11 -8.39
CA VAL A 129 -18.92 2.44 -8.46
C VAL A 129 -19.90 2.43 -9.64
N ILE A 130 -21.16 2.75 -9.37
CA ILE A 130 -22.20 2.89 -10.39
C ILE A 130 -22.33 4.39 -10.70
N HIS A 131 -22.06 4.76 -11.95
CA HIS A 131 -22.20 6.12 -12.47
C HIS A 131 -23.64 6.43 -12.88
#